data_AF-R7CAV7-F1
#
_entry.id   AF-R7CAV7-F1
#
_cell.length_a   1.000
_cell.length_b   1.000
_cell.length_c   1.000
_cell.angle_alpha   90.00
_cell.angle_beta   90.00
_cell.angle_gamma   90.00
#
_symmetry.space_group_name_H-M   'P 1'
#
loop_
_entity.id
_entity.type
_entity.pdbx_description
1 polymer ?
#
loop_
_entity_poly.entity_id
_entity_poly.type
_entity_poly.pdbx_seq_one_letter_code
_entity_poly.pdbx_strand_id
1 'polypeptide(L)'
;MSYKLDFFDSFVCSGSACKNTCCSGWDIALDKETYDFYEASHGAFSKYVKKNIGQTDGNYFIKMTEKKECPFLDEMGLCKIYQEYGPEHMGNTCKLFPRACLNIEGKTTFSMLNHSCEEVLKRIFEHEGPLYLVEKGEKETLPFEEKMAEFMSVSMDILQEESIPLGIGLGAVLYLYMDVFSEEKKKAGGIEIPNEGTISSLLQEFELVKNSMSKEDLENSAWEVISSVVDTFCHIIRQTNLRAKTRVLWNEAVYGLSDAKRKRYVRLLWEKNKNCSDQQFSAKRKLYASYLAKCLYLCNEADFLQVLLSSACNYIILSEVLPCIWKEDGKDDYFPLMAELGRIFEHTKVMEKHVYPAIEESIHPDVLTYALAFMVLF
;
A
#
# COMPACT_ATOMS: atom_id res chain seq x y z
N MET A 1 19.19 -12.12 10.26
CA MET A 1 18.67 -12.37 8.92
C MET A 1 17.59 -11.35 8.62
N SER A 2 17.58 -10.74 7.43
CA SER A 2 16.46 -9.91 6.96
C SER A 2 16.00 -10.37 5.58
N TYR A 3 14.70 -10.60 5.43
CA TYR A 3 14.00 -10.81 4.17
C TYR A 3 13.59 -9.47 3.56
N LYS A 4 13.75 -9.32 2.24
CA LYS A 4 13.42 -8.07 1.55
C LYS A 4 13.17 -8.28 0.07
N LEU A 5 12.52 -7.34 -0.59
CA LEU A 5 12.39 -7.37 -2.05
C LEU A 5 13.79 -7.32 -2.71
N ASP A 6 13.97 -8.08 -3.77
CA ASP A 6 15.19 -8.16 -4.58
C ASP A 6 15.80 -6.78 -4.95
N PHE A 7 14.96 -5.79 -5.27
CA PHE A 7 15.41 -4.44 -5.63
C PHE A 7 15.60 -3.49 -4.43
N PHE A 8 15.34 -3.92 -3.18
CA PHE A 8 15.38 -3.06 -1.98
C PHE A 8 16.71 -2.30 -1.82
N ASP A 9 17.84 -3.01 -1.97
CA ASP A 9 19.18 -2.42 -1.82
C ASP A 9 19.51 -1.43 -2.95
N SER A 10 18.93 -1.64 -4.14
CA SER A 10 19.15 -0.80 -5.32
C SER A 10 18.35 0.50 -5.30
N PHE A 11 17.44 0.69 -4.33
CA PHE A 11 16.60 1.88 -4.24
C PHE A 11 17.45 3.15 -4.05
N VAL A 12 17.22 4.12 -4.93
CA VAL A 12 17.81 5.46 -4.90
C VAL A 12 16.70 6.48 -5.05
N CYS A 13 16.64 7.47 -4.17
CA CYS A 13 15.68 8.56 -4.26
C CYS A 13 15.93 9.40 -5.53
N SER A 14 14.87 9.75 -6.25
CA SER A 14 14.93 10.61 -7.44
C SER A 14 15.20 12.09 -7.11
N GLY A 15 15.20 12.45 -5.82
CA GLY A 15 15.59 13.78 -5.34
C GLY A 15 14.75 14.89 -5.94
N SER A 16 15.39 15.88 -6.55
CA SER A 16 14.70 17.01 -7.20
C SER A 16 13.88 16.65 -8.43
N ALA A 17 14.03 15.43 -8.98
CA ALA A 17 13.16 14.94 -10.06
C ALA A 17 11.83 14.39 -9.53
N CYS A 18 11.71 14.18 -8.22
CA CYS A 18 10.48 13.70 -7.59
C CYS A 18 9.37 14.76 -7.71
N LYS A 19 8.24 14.40 -8.33
CA LYS A 19 7.08 15.29 -8.47
C LYS A 19 6.19 15.27 -7.23
N ASN A 20 6.33 14.26 -6.38
CA ASN A 20 5.71 14.17 -5.06
C ASN A 20 6.67 14.61 -3.94
N THR A 21 6.15 14.91 -2.75
CA THR A 21 6.98 15.23 -1.57
C THR A 21 6.65 14.28 -0.43
N CYS A 22 7.66 13.59 0.12
CA CYS A 22 7.47 12.76 1.32
C CYS A 22 7.19 13.60 2.59
N CYS A 23 7.38 14.92 2.51
CA CYS A 23 7.29 15.85 3.63
C CYS A 23 5.89 16.47 3.80
N SER A 24 4.81 15.77 3.44
CA SER A 24 3.43 16.27 3.62
C SER A 24 2.42 15.16 3.90
N GLY A 25 1.36 15.46 4.65
CA GLY A 25 0.20 14.58 4.83
C GLY A 25 0.27 13.59 5.99
N TRP A 26 1.36 13.54 6.75
CA TRP A 26 1.55 12.65 7.89
C TRP A 26 2.48 13.27 8.93
N ASP A 27 2.45 12.76 10.16
CA ASP A 27 3.28 13.26 11.25
C ASP A 27 4.68 12.63 11.17
N ILE A 28 5.72 13.46 11.36
CA ILE A 28 7.13 13.03 11.24
C ILE A 28 7.75 12.94 12.63
N ALA A 29 8.01 11.71 13.07
CA ALA A 29 8.73 11.45 14.31
C ALA A 29 10.23 11.75 14.16
N LEU A 30 10.83 12.21 15.26
CA LEU A 30 12.28 12.41 15.41
C LEU A 30 12.81 11.43 16.45
N ASP A 31 13.99 10.88 16.18
CA ASP A 31 14.79 10.22 17.21
C ASP A 31 15.36 11.26 18.18
N LYS A 32 15.67 10.79 19.39
CA LYS A 32 16.14 11.65 20.49
C LYS A 32 17.45 12.34 20.12
N GLU A 33 18.36 11.60 19.49
CA GLU A 33 19.68 12.08 19.08
C GLU A 33 19.56 13.27 18.12
N THR A 34 18.68 13.16 17.12
CA THR A 34 18.42 14.25 16.16
C THR A 34 17.73 15.44 16.84
N TYR A 35 16.78 15.19 17.74
CA TYR A 35 16.14 16.27 18.51
C TYR A 35 17.15 17.04 19.36
N ASP A 36 18.01 16.33 20.10
CA ASP A 36 19.05 16.93 20.93
C ASP A 36 20.05 17.74 20.08
N PHE A 37 20.42 17.23 18.91
CA PHE A 37 21.26 17.97 17.96
C PHE A 37 20.59 19.27 17.51
N TYR A 38 19.30 19.22 17.15
CA TYR A 38 18.56 20.43 16.76
C TYR A 38 18.47 21.44 17.92
N GLU A 39 18.24 20.99 19.15
CA GLU A 39 18.21 21.83 20.35
C GLU A 39 19.60 22.42 20.67
N ALA A 40 20.68 21.69 20.39
CA ALA A 40 22.04 22.17 20.57
C ALA A 40 22.53 23.07 19.43
N SER A 41 21.93 22.99 18.23
CA SER A 41 22.33 23.79 17.06
C SER A 41 22.22 25.31 17.28
N HIS A 42 22.93 26.10 16.50
CA HIS A 42 23.01 27.57 16.61
C HIS A 42 22.84 28.27 15.25
N GLY A 43 22.57 29.57 15.26
CA GLY A 43 22.40 30.38 14.05
C GLY A 43 20.95 30.70 13.68
N ALA A 44 20.75 31.38 12.56
CA ALA A 44 19.43 31.85 12.13
C ALA A 44 18.50 30.68 11.78
N PHE A 45 18.99 29.70 11.04
CA PHE A 45 18.21 28.51 10.69
C PHE A 45 17.86 27.67 11.92
N SER A 46 18.79 27.51 12.87
CA SER A 46 18.54 26.81 14.13
C SER A 46 17.36 27.37 14.92
N LYS A 47 17.21 28.70 15.00
CA LYS A 47 16.03 29.32 15.65
C LYS A 47 14.72 28.89 14.98
N TYR A 48 14.73 28.76 13.65
CA TYR A 48 13.59 28.26 12.89
C TYR A 48 13.35 26.77 13.16
N VAL A 49 14.39 25.94 13.24
CA VAL A 49 14.28 24.50 13.57
C VAL A 49 13.67 24.29 14.96
N LYS A 50 14.22 24.91 16.00
CA LYS A 50 13.72 24.76 17.40
C LYS A 50 12.25 25.17 17.55
N LYS A 51 11.82 26.21 16.84
CA LYS A 51 10.41 26.65 16.83
C LYS A 51 9.48 25.55 16.26
N ASN A 52 9.98 24.76 15.32
CA ASN A 52 9.22 23.82 14.51
C ASN A 52 9.42 22.34 14.89
N ILE A 53 10.11 22.07 15.99
CA ILE A 53 10.16 20.73 16.60
C ILE A 53 9.44 20.74 17.94
N GLY A 54 8.95 19.58 18.36
CA GLY A 54 8.19 19.41 19.59
C GLY A 54 8.55 18.12 20.31
N GLN A 55 8.20 18.10 21.60
CA GLN A 55 8.30 16.92 22.45
C GLN A 55 6.99 16.77 23.23
N THR A 56 6.48 15.55 23.34
CA THR A 56 5.31 15.22 24.17
C THR A 56 5.44 13.79 24.65
N ASP A 57 5.30 13.57 25.96
CA ASP A 57 5.34 12.23 26.59
C ASP A 57 6.57 11.39 26.19
N GLY A 58 7.74 12.02 26.10
CA GLY A 58 8.99 11.36 25.70
C GLY A 58 9.16 11.12 24.18
N ASN A 59 8.15 11.45 23.37
CA ASN A 59 8.23 11.39 21.91
C ASN A 59 8.64 12.75 21.32
N TYR A 60 9.48 12.73 20.28
CA TYR A 60 9.96 13.91 19.58
C TYR A 60 9.41 13.94 18.16
N PHE A 61 9.08 15.12 17.64
CA PHE A 61 8.43 15.23 16.34
C PHE A 61 8.66 16.59 15.68
N ILE A 62 8.45 16.64 14.37
CA ILE A 62 8.35 17.89 13.62
C ILE A 62 6.92 18.41 13.72
N LYS A 63 6.76 19.68 14.11
CA LYS A 63 5.47 20.38 14.12
C LYS A 63 5.07 20.68 12.68
N MET A 64 4.14 19.89 12.16
CA MET A 64 3.58 20.10 10.82
C MET A 64 2.81 21.43 10.76
N THR A 65 2.85 22.10 9.61
CA THR A 65 2.06 23.31 9.36
C THR A 65 0.56 23.01 9.35
N GLU A 66 -0.28 24.05 9.32
CA GLU A 66 -1.75 23.90 9.20
C GLU A 66 -2.17 23.14 7.94
N LYS A 67 -1.36 23.23 6.87
CA LYS A 67 -1.58 22.48 5.62
C LYS A 67 -1.04 21.04 5.68
N LYS A 68 -0.62 20.57 6.86
CA LYS A 68 0.03 19.27 7.09
C LYS A 68 1.31 19.08 6.27
N GLU A 69 2.07 20.15 6.08
CA GLU A 69 3.38 20.11 5.40
C GLU A 69 4.50 20.31 6.40
N CYS A 70 5.65 19.67 6.14
CA CYS A 70 6.85 19.88 6.92
C CYS A 70 7.29 21.34 6.75
N PRO A 71 7.52 22.09 7.85
CA PRO A 71 7.96 23.48 7.77
C PRO A 71 9.35 23.62 7.15
N PHE A 72 10.13 22.54 7.07
CA PHE A 72 11.46 22.54 6.46
C PHE A 72 11.44 22.31 4.95
N LEU A 73 10.26 22.18 4.32
CA LEU A 73 10.15 22.13 2.86
C LEU A 73 10.37 23.53 2.28
N ASP A 74 11.24 23.65 1.27
CA ASP A 74 11.43 24.89 0.53
C ASP A 74 10.39 25.05 -0.61
N GLU A 75 10.47 26.18 -1.33
CA GLU A 75 9.54 26.49 -2.43
C GLU A 75 9.69 25.54 -3.63
N MET A 76 10.82 24.85 -3.73
CA MET A 76 11.11 23.86 -4.76
C MET A 76 10.76 22.43 -4.31
N GLY A 77 10.21 22.25 -3.11
CA GLY A 77 9.87 20.93 -2.57
C GLY A 77 11.07 20.16 -2.00
N LEU A 78 12.19 20.83 -1.73
CA LEU A 78 13.40 20.22 -1.17
C LEU A 78 13.52 20.47 0.34
N CYS A 79 14.24 19.58 1.03
CA CYS A 79 14.38 19.62 2.48
C CYS A 79 15.50 20.57 2.92
N LYS A 80 15.16 21.62 3.66
CA LYS A 80 16.13 22.57 4.22
C LYS A 80 17.03 21.97 5.29
N ILE A 81 16.57 20.97 6.05
CA ILE A 81 17.43 20.24 6.99
C ILE A 81 18.57 19.56 6.23
N TYR A 82 18.24 18.89 5.12
CA TYR A 82 19.26 18.26 4.27
C TYR A 82 20.22 19.31 3.70
N GLN A 83 19.71 20.43 3.19
CA GLN A 83 20.53 21.48 2.57
C GLN A 83 21.46 22.17 3.57
N GLU A 84 20.99 22.50 4.77
CA GLU A 84 21.70 23.33 5.75
C GLU A 84 22.52 22.52 6.75
N TYR A 85 22.00 21.37 7.20
CA TYR A 85 22.66 20.52 8.18
C TYR A 85 23.29 19.28 7.57
N GLY A 86 22.85 18.82 6.39
CA GLY A 86 23.38 17.61 5.77
C GLY A 86 22.52 16.36 6.02
N PRO A 87 22.66 15.32 5.18
CA PRO A 87 21.86 14.10 5.25
C PRO A 87 21.97 13.35 6.60
N GLU A 88 23.14 13.40 7.22
CA GLU A 88 23.45 12.76 8.50
C GLU A 88 22.72 13.38 9.69
N HIS A 89 22.15 14.57 9.51
CA HIS A 89 21.41 15.30 10.53
C HIS A 89 19.89 15.26 10.34
N MET A 90 19.39 14.51 9.35
CA MET A 90 17.96 14.22 9.23
C MET A 90 17.50 13.25 10.34
N GLY A 91 16.23 13.30 10.74
CA GLY A 91 15.68 12.30 11.66
C GLY A 91 15.57 10.92 11.01
N ASN A 92 15.57 9.85 11.80
CA ASN A 92 15.50 8.46 11.32
C ASN A 92 14.32 8.22 10.38
N THR A 93 13.15 8.79 10.67
CA THR A 93 11.97 8.76 9.77
C THR A 93 12.32 9.23 8.36
N CYS A 94 12.99 10.37 8.24
CA CYS A 94 13.36 10.97 6.96
C CYS A 94 14.54 10.26 6.28
N LYS A 95 15.53 9.79 7.06
CA LYS A 95 16.69 9.05 6.54
C LYS A 95 16.30 7.70 5.94
N LEU A 96 15.37 7.01 6.60
CA LEU A 96 14.99 5.66 6.22
C LEU A 96 13.96 5.66 5.09
N PHE A 97 13.01 6.61 5.10
CA PHE A 97 11.96 6.66 4.10
C PHE A 97 12.51 6.59 2.65
N PRO A 98 11.94 5.76 1.76
CA PRO A 98 10.73 4.95 1.92
C PRO A 98 10.97 3.55 2.51
N ARG A 99 12.18 3.24 3.00
CA ARG A 99 12.46 1.95 3.64
C ARG A 99 11.76 1.85 4.99
N ALA A 100 11.20 0.68 5.26
CA ALA A 100 10.62 0.29 6.53
C ALA A 100 11.21 -1.07 6.95
N CYS A 101 11.48 -1.24 8.24
CA CYS A 101 12.10 -2.43 8.80
C CYS A 101 11.29 -2.96 9.99
N LEU A 102 10.90 -4.24 9.95
CA LEU A 102 10.23 -4.92 11.06
C LEU A 102 11.32 -5.54 11.91
N ASN A 103 11.40 -5.06 13.14
CA ASN A 103 12.32 -5.59 14.12
C ASN A 103 11.56 -6.53 15.05
N ILE A 104 11.95 -7.80 15.08
CA ILE A 104 11.43 -8.80 16.02
C ILE A 104 12.57 -9.12 16.99
N GLU A 105 12.29 -9.02 18.29
CA GLU A 105 13.28 -9.23 19.36
C GLU A 105 14.58 -8.43 19.17
N GLY A 106 14.48 -7.21 18.63
CA GLY A 106 15.62 -6.33 18.39
C GLY A 106 16.46 -6.68 17.14
N LYS A 107 16.07 -7.69 16.35
CA LYS A 107 16.69 -8.03 15.06
C LYS A 107 15.78 -7.59 13.91
N THR A 108 16.36 -6.99 12.87
CA THR A 108 15.60 -6.67 11.64
C THR A 108 15.29 -7.94 10.87
N THR A 109 14.02 -8.35 10.83
CA THR A 109 13.54 -9.57 10.18
C THR A 109 13.04 -9.31 8.76
N PHE A 110 12.30 -8.22 8.53
CA PHE A 110 11.79 -7.87 7.19
C PHE A 110 12.14 -6.43 6.85
N SER A 111 12.54 -6.18 5.61
CA SER A 111 12.86 -4.86 5.08
C SER A 111 12.07 -4.61 3.79
N MET A 112 11.27 -3.54 3.76
CA MET A 112 10.30 -3.25 2.71
C MET A 112 10.37 -1.79 2.25
N LEU A 113 9.74 -1.48 1.12
CA LEU A 113 9.60 -0.12 0.60
C LEU A 113 8.14 0.33 0.67
N ASN A 114 7.91 1.57 1.10
CA ASN A 114 6.59 2.18 1.17
C ASN A 114 6.12 2.64 -0.22
N HIS A 115 4.88 2.33 -0.56
CA HIS A 115 4.23 2.76 -1.81
C HIS A 115 3.89 4.26 -1.79
N SER A 116 4.06 4.92 -0.64
CA SER A 116 4.05 6.39 -0.48
C SER A 116 5.14 7.14 -1.25
N CYS A 117 6.02 6.43 -1.96
CA CYS A 117 7.09 6.98 -2.78
C CYS A 117 6.86 6.64 -4.25
N GLU A 118 6.79 7.67 -5.11
CA GLU A 118 6.55 7.49 -6.55
C GLU A 118 7.66 6.70 -7.24
N GLU A 119 8.90 6.82 -6.77
CA GLU A 119 10.05 6.09 -7.30
C GLU A 119 9.97 4.61 -6.96
N VAL A 120 9.41 4.24 -5.80
CA VAL A 120 9.16 2.84 -5.45
C VAL A 120 8.11 2.24 -6.38
N LEU A 121 6.99 2.95 -6.57
CA LEU A 121 5.92 2.53 -7.47
C LEU A 121 6.41 2.36 -8.91
N LYS A 122 7.19 3.33 -9.40
CA LYS A 122 7.78 3.29 -10.74
C LYS A 122 8.70 2.09 -10.90
N ARG A 123 9.56 1.81 -9.92
CA ARG A 123 10.46 0.64 -9.93
C ARG A 123 9.72 -0.68 -9.94
N ILE A 124 8.67 -0.83 -9.13
CA ILE A 124 7.80 -2.02 -9.16
C ILE A 124 7.21 -2.19 -10.56
N PHE A 125 6.71 -1.09 -11.14
CA PHE A 125 6.08 -1.10 -12.46
C PHE A 125 7.08 -1.49 -13.57
N GLU A 126 8.29 -0.95 -13.52
CA GLU A 126 9.36 -1.14 -14.52
C GLU A 126 10.22 -2.38 -14.27
N HIS A 127 10.08 -3.07 -13.13
CA HIS A 127 10.88 -4.25 -12.79
C HIS A 127 10.77 -5.34 -13.88
N GLU A 128 11.91 -5.89 -14.31
CA GLU A 128 11.93 -6.98 -15.28
C GLU A 128 11.67 -8.32 -14.59
N GLY A 129 10.63 -9.04 -15.02
CA GLY A 129 10.23 -10.31 -14.41
C GLY A 129 9.59 -10.16 -13.02
N PRO A 130 9.31 -11.29 -12.34
CA PRO A 130 8.68 -11.29 -11.02
C PRO A 130 9.55 -10.62 -9.95
N LEU A 131 8.89 -10.12 -8.91
CA LEU A 131 9.51 -9.68 -7.67
C LEU A 131 9.70 -10.86 -6.74
N TYR A 132 10.89 -10.93 -6.13
CA TYR A 132 11.22 -11.97 -5.16
C TYR A 132 11.52 -11.41 -3.78
N LEU A 133 11.20 -12.20 -2.77
CA LEU A 133 11.71 -12.00 -1.42
C LEU A 133 13.08 -12.69 -1.30
N VAL A 134 14.12 -11.91 -1.08
CA VAL A 134 15.50 -12.38 -0.92
C VAL A 134 15.93 -12.35 0.53
N GLU A 135 16.68 -13.38 0.93
CA GLU A 135 17.27 -13.51 2.25
C GLU A 135 18.66 -12.84 2.31
N LYS A 136 18.96 -12.09 3.38
CA LYS A 136 20.30 -11.55 3.63
C LYS A 136 20.71 -11.64 5.10
N GLY A 137 21.94 -12.10 5.36
CA GLY A 137 22.58 -12.16 6.69
C GLY A 137 22.82 -13.58 7.21
N GLU A 138 23.37 -13.70 8.42
CA GLU A 138 23.69 -15.02 9.03
C GLU A 138 22.46 -15.70 9.66
N LYS A 139 22.49 -17.04 9.67
CA LYS A 139 21.44 -18.00 10.04
C LYS A 139 21.14 -18.07 11.56
N GLU A 140 20.55 -17.02 12.10
CA GLU A 140 19.93 -17.05 13.43
C GLU A 140 18.47 -16.58 13.37
N THR A 141 17.67 -17.17 12.50
CA THR A 141 16.22 -16.95 12.49
C THR A 141 15.51 -17.80 13.53
N LEU A 142 14.45 -17.22 14.08
CA LEU A 142 13.41 -17.95 14.77
C LEU A 142 12.56 -18.71 13.72
N PRO A 143 12.06 -19.92 14.02
CA PRO A 143 11.37 -20.77 13.03
C PRO A 143 10.08 -20.20 12.42
N PHE A 144 9.46 -19.19 13.05
CA PHE A 144 8.20 -18.62 12.60
C PHE A 144 8.41 -17.67 11.41
N GLU A 145 9.47 -16.87 11.47
CA GLU A 145 9.83 -15.83 10.52
C GLU A 145 10.24 -16.42 9.19
N GLU A 146 10.99 -17.53 9.22
CA GLU A 146 11.35 -18.30 8.04
C GLU A 146 10.11 -18.85 7.35
N LYS A 147 9.19 -19.47 8.11
CA LYS A 147 7.92 -19.95 7.56
C LYS A 147 7.05 -18.82 7.03
N MET A 148 7.04 -17.66 7.69
CA MET A 148 6.31 -16.50 7.19
C MET A 148 6.89 -16.01 5.86
N ALA A 149 8.22 -15.92 5.76
CA ALA A 149 8.89 -15.53 4.51
C ALA A 149 8.67 -16.53 3.38
N GLU A 150 8.66 -17.83 3.69
CA GLU A 150 8.33 -18.88 2.72
C GLU A 150 6.89 -18.76 2.25
N PHE A 151 5.94 -18.56 3.17
CA PHE A 151 4.53 -18.36 2.85
C PHE A 151 4.27 -17.09 2.03
N MET A 152 4.99 -16.00 2.33
CA MET A 152 5.04 -14.78 1.51
C MET A 152 5.49 -15.10 0.10
N SER A 153 6.59 -15.84 -0.04
CA SER A 153 7.18 -16.17 -1.34
C SER A 153 6.20 -16.98 -2.19
N VAL A 154 5.59 -18.02 -1.62
CA VAL A 154 4.55 -18.81 -2.31
C VAL A 154 3.38 -17.95 -2.74
N SER A 155 2.92 -17.04 -1.86
CA SER A 155 1.81 -16.15 -2.20
C SER A 155 2.20 -15.18 -3.32
N MET A 156 3.41 -14.63 -3.29
CA MET A 156 3.94 -13.79 -4.36
C MET A 156 4.06 -14.55 -5.69
N ASP A 157 4.45 -15.82 -5.66
CA ASP A 157 4.53 -16.66 -6.85
C ASP A 157 3.16 -16.88 -7.48
N ILE A 158 2.15 -17.25 -6.68
CA ILE A 158 0.76 -17.43 -7.16
C ILE A 158 0.23 -16.15 -7.84
N LEU A 159 0.52 -14.98 -7.27
CA LEU A 159 0.02 -13.70 -7.77
C LEU A 159 0.73 -13.23 -9.04
N GLN A 160 1.98 -13.64 -9.23
CA GLN A 160 2.82 -13.24 -10.36
C GLN A 160 2.81 -14.26 -11.50
N GLU A 161 2.33 -15.48 -11.26
CA GLU A 161 2.19 -16.52 -12.27
C GLU A 161 1.18 -16.13 -13.36
N GLU A 162 1.69 -15.89 -14.57
CA GLU A 162 0.90 -15.37 -15.69
C GLU A 162 -0.19 -16.36 -16.15
N SER A 163 0.03 -17.66 -15.98
CA SER A 163 -0.95 -18.69 -16.34
C SER A 163 -2.16 -18.77 -15.41
N ILE A 164 -2.08 -18.21 -14.19
CA ILE A 164 -3.18 -18.17 -13.23
C ILE A 164 -3.89 -16.83 -13.37
N PRO A 165 -5.19 -16.75 -13.73
CA PRO A 165 -5.92 -15.47 -13.74
C PRO A 165 -5.74 -14.72 -12.41
N LEU A 166 -5.39 -13.43 -12.44
CA LEU A 166 -4.93 -12.71 -11.26
C LEU A 166 -5.98 -12.72 -10.14
N GLY A 167 -7.26 -12.57 -10.47
CA GLY A 167 -8.30 -12.64 -9.46
C GLY A 167 -8.47 -14.03 -8.83
N ILE A 168 -8.12 -15.12 -9.54
CA ILE A 168 -8.10 -16.48 -9.00
C ILE A 168 -6.91 -16.67 -8.07
N GLY A 169 -5.72 -16.23 -8.51
CA GLY A 169 -4.52 -16.24 -7.67
C GLY A 169 -4.75 -15.45 -6.38
N LEU A 170 -5.42 -14.30 -6.49
CA LEU A 170 -5.84 -13.51 -5.34
C LEU A 170 -6.79 -14.27 -4.43
N GLY A 171 -7.87 -14.86 -4.98
CA GLY A 171 -8.81 -15.65 -4.19
C GLY A 171 -8.13 -16.79 -3.43
N ALA A 172 -7.26 -17.53 -4.11
CA ALA A 172 -6.47 -18.60 -3.51
C ALA A 172 -5.58 -18.09 -2.38
N VAL A 173 -4.85 -16.99 -2.62
CA VAL A 173 -3.97 -16.41 -1.62
C VAL A 173 -4.75 -15.90 -0.40
N LEU A 174 -5.86 -15.17 -0.59
CA LEU A 174 -6.74 -14.74 0.51
C LEU A 174 -7.22 -15.93 1.34
N TYR A 175 -7.63 -17.02 0.68
CA TYR A 175 -8.08 -18.23 1.35
C TYR A 175 -6.95 -18.90 2.15
N LEU A 176 -5.77 -19.05 1.55
CA LEU A 176 -4.59 -19.59 2.24
C LEU A 176 -4.26 -18.79 3.50
N TYR A 177 -4.35 -17.47 3.44
CA TYR A 177 -4.18 -16.62 4.61
C TYR A 177 -5.21 -16.89 5.70
N MET A 178 -6.48 -16.97 5.34
CA MET A 178 -7.54 -17.25 6.31
C MET A 178 -7.35 -18.60 7.00
N ASP A 179 -6.93 -19.61 6.24
CA ASP A 179 -6.67 -20.95 6.76
C ASP A 179 -5.51 -20.93 7.77
N VAL A 180 -4.38 -20.31 7.39
CA VAL A 180 -3.18 -20.17 8.24
C VAL A 180 -3.51 -19.44 9.55
N PHE A 181 -4.34 -18.40 9.50
CA PHE A 181 -4.71 -17.59 10.67
C PHE A 181 -6.04 -18.00 11.32
N SER A 182 -6.58 -19.17 11.00
CA SER A 182 -7.79 -19.70 11.63
C SER A 182 -7.55 -20.11 13.10
N GLU A 183 -8.56 -19.94 13.96
CA GLU A 183 -8.48 -20.32 15.39
C GLU A 183 -8.12 -21.79 15.64
N GLU A 184 -8.36 -22.66 14.67
CA GLU A 184 -8.00 -24.08 14.71
C GLU A 184 -6.50 -24.28 14.48
N LYS A 185 -5.91 -23.65 13.46
CA LYS A 185 -4.47 -23.75 13.18
C LYS A 185 -3.61 -22.95 14.16
N LYS A 186 -4.15 -21.89 14.77
CA LYS A 186 -3.50 -21.18 15.90
C LYS A 186 -3.14 -22.11 17.05
N LYS A 187 -4.01 -23.09 17.38
CA LYS A 187 -3.76 -24.06 18.46
C LYS A 187 -2.69 -25.10 18.10
N ALA A 188 -2.44 -25.32 16.82
CA ALA A 188 -1.44 -26.28 16.31
C ALA A 188 -0.01 -25.72 16.27
N GLY A 189 0.18 -24.40 16.48
CA GLY A 189 1.47 -23.80 16.80
C GLY A 189 2.42 -23.56 15.63
N GLY A 190 1.93 -23.34 14.41
CA GLY A 190 2.80 -22.89 13.31
C GLY A 190 2.09 -22.60 11.99
N ILE A 191 2.77 -21.84 11.13
CA ILE A 191 2.39 -21.62 9.72
C ILE A 191 2.68 -22.92 8.96
N GLU A 192 1.69 -23.40 8.22
CA GLU A 192 1.81 -24.52 7.29
C GLU A 192 1.97 -23.96 5.88
N ILE A 193 3.05 -24.35 5.20
CA ILE A 193 3.32 -23.90 3.84
C ILE A 193 2.50 -24.77 2.88
N PRO A 194 1.64 -24.18 2.04
CA PRO A 194 0.84 -24.96 1.11
C PRO A 194 1.74 -25.60 0.07
N ASN A 195 1.60 -26.90 -0.11
CA ASN A 195 2.32 -27.63 -1.15
C ASN A 195 1.63 -27.47 -2.52
N GLU A 196 2.30 -27.91 -3.59
CA GLU A 196 1.79 -27.82 -4.97
C GLU A 196 0.40 -28.46 -5.14
N GLY A 197 0.13 -29.58 -4.46
CA GLY A 197 -1.18 -30.23 -4.49
C GLY A 197 -2.27 -29.39 -3.86
N THR A 198 -2.00 -28.77 -2.70
CA THR A 198 -2.92 -27.84 -2.03
C THR A 198 -3.20 -26.63 -2.92
N ILE A 199 -2.16 -26.03 -3.50
CA ILE A 199 -2.30 -24.87 -4.39
C ILE A 199 -3.13 -25.24 -5.62
N SER A 200 -2.80 -26.34 -6.29
CA SER A 200 -3.52 -26.80 -7.48
C SER A 200 -4.99 -27.10 -7.19
N SER A 201 -5.29 -27.75 -6.06
CA SER A 201 -6.67 -28.04 -5.66
C SER A 201 -7.46 -26.74 -5.45
N LEU A 202 -6.87 -25.79 -4.73
CA LEU A 202 -7.50 -24.52 -4.43
C LEU A 202 -7.75 -23.69 -5.69
N LEU A 203 -6.78 -23.61 -6.59
CA LEU A 203 -6.94 -22.92 -7.88
C LEU A 203 -8.05 -23.56 -8.71
N GLN A 204 -8.14 -24.89 -8.74
CA GLN A 204 -9.22 -25.60 -9.42
C GLN A 204 -10.60 -25.33 -8.80
N GLU A 205 -10.70 -25.25 -7.47
CA GLU A 205 -11.94 -24.89 -6.80
C GLU A 205 -12.40 -23.49 -7.20
N PHE A 206 -11.50 -22.50 -7.18
CA PHE A 206 -11.83 -21.14 -7.61
C PHE A 206 -12.22 -21.07 -9.10
N GLU A 207 -11.55 -21.84 -9.98
CA GLU A 207 -11.95 -21.97 -11.38
C GLU A 207 -13.34 -22.61 -11.53
N LEU A 208 -13.65 -23.65 -10.76
CA LEU A 208 -14.97 -24.28 -10.78
C LEU A 208 -16.06 -23.30 -10.34
N VAL A 209 -15.82 -22.53 -9.28
CA VAL A 209 -16.76 -21.51 -8.81
C VAL A 209 -16.97 -20.45 -9.89
N LYS A 210 -15.88 -19.94 -10.50
CA LYS A 210 -15.96 -19.00 -11.62
C LYS A 210 -16.80 -19.54 -12.78
N ASN A 211 -16.61 -20.81 -13.17
CA ASN A 211 -17.34 -21.45 -14.26
C ASN A 211 -18.80 -21.79 -13.92
N SER A 212 -19.16 -21.84 -12.63
CA SER A 212 -20.53 -22.10 -12.16
C SER A 212 -21.45 -20.89 -12.23
N MET A 213 -20.89 -19.68 -12.37
CA MET A 213 -21.62 -18.42 -12.41
C MET A 213 -21.78 -17.92 -13.85
N SER A 214 -22.90 -17.24 -14.14
CA SER A 214 -23.04 -16.59 -15.45
C SER A 214 -22.10 -15.37 -15.55
N LYS A 215 -21.64 -15.05 -16.76
CA LYS A 215 -20.78 -13.87 -17.00
C LYS A 215 -21.44 -12.57 -16.52
N GLU A 216 -22.76 -12.47 -16.65
CA GLU A 216 -23.54 -11.30 -16.22
C GLU A 216 -23.57 -11.19 -14.69
N ASP A 217 -23.80 -12.29 -13.97
CA ASP A 217 -23.78 -12.30 -12.51
C ASP A 217 -22.39 -11.92 -11.96
N LEU A 218 -21.34 -12.47 -12.57
CA LEU A 218 -19.95 -12.14 -12.25
C LEU A 218 -19.65 -10.65 -12.45
N GLU A 219 -20.00 -10.09 -13.61
CA GLU A 219 -19.81 -8.66 -13.91
C GLU A 219 -20.61 -7.76 -12.94
N ASN A 220 -21.82 -8.17 -12.57
CA ASN A 220 -22.63 -7.44 -11.60
C ASN A 220 -22.01 -7.46 -10.19
N SER A 221 -21.57 -8.61 -9.69
CA SER A 221 -20.90 -8.72 -8.38
C SER A 221 -19.61 -7.90 -8.31
N ALA A 222 -18.78 -7.97 -9.35
CA ALA A 222 -17.59 -7.15 -9.47
C ALA A 222 -17.88 -5.65 -9.41
N TRP A 223 -18.94 -5.24 -10.11
CA TRP A 223 -19.35 -3.84 -10.16
C TRP A 223 -19.94 -3.34 -8.83
N GLU A 224 -20.65 -4.19 -8.08
CA GLU A 224 -21.11 -3.86 -6.73
C GLU A 224 -19.93 -3.60 -5.78
N VAL A 225 -18.88 -4.43 -5.83
CA VAL A 225 -17.66 -4.20 -5.02
C VAL A 225 -16.96 -2.90 -5.43
N ILE A 226 -16.71 -2.65 -6.72
CA ILE A 226 -16.13 -1.37 -7.16
C ILE A 226 -17.00 -0.20 -6.72
N SER A 227 -18.32 -0.31 -6.87
CA SER A 227 -19.25 0.75 -6.50
C SER A 227 -19.23 1.03 -5.00
N SER A 228 -19.18 -0.01 -4.17
CA SER A 228 -19.10 0.10 -2.71
C SER A 228 -17.79 0.72 -2.25
N VAL A 229 -16.67 0.29 -2.84
CA VAL A 229 -15.34 0.86 -2.60
C VAL A 229 -15.35 2.34 -3.01
N VAL A 230 -15.82 2.67 -4.22
CA VAL A 230 -15.90 4.06 -4.70
C VAL A 230 -16.79 4.93 -3.81
N ASP A 231 -17.93 4.42 -3.34
CA ASP A 231 -18.84 5.15 -2.44
C ASP A 231 -18.21 5.42 -1.08
N THR A 232 -17.64 4.39 -0.47
CA THR A 232 -16.90 4.47 0.80
C THR A 232 -15.84 5.55 0.70
N PHE A 233 -15.06 5.53 -0.38
CA PHE A 233 -14.03 6.52 -0.64
C PHE A 233 -14.61 7.93 -0.87
N CYS A 234 -15.70 8.07 -1.63
CA CYS A 234 -16.37 9.35 -1.80
C CYS A 234 -16.86 9.93 -0.46
N HIS A 235 -17.41 9.06 0.40
CA HIS A 235 -17.89 9.44 1.71
C HIS A 235 -16.74 9.92 2.61
N ILE A 236 -15.63 9.20 2.60
CA ILE A 236 -14.40 9.56 3.31
C ILE A 236 -13.90 10.93 2.92
N ILE A 237 -13.76 11.20 1.61
CA ILE A 237 -13.30 12.50 1.13
C ILE A 237 -14.16 13.64 1.68
N ARG A 238 -15.49 13.46 1.68
CA ARG A 238 -16.44 14.46 2.18
C ARG A 238 -16.32 14.66 3.69
N GLN A 239 -16.21 13.58 4.46
CA GLN A 239 -16.17 13.62 5.92
C GLN A 239 -14.84 14.17 6.46
N THR A 240 -13.74 13.75 5.85
CA THR A 240 -12.39 14.07 6.32
C THR A 240 -11.84 15.36 5.73
N ASN A 241 -12.49 15.88 4.69
CA ASN A 241 -11.93 16.94 3.83
C ASN A 241 -10.48 16.61 3.43
N LEU A 242 -10.23 15.34 3.03
CA LEU A 242 -8.97 14.82 2.45
C LEU A 242 -8.63 15.46 1.09
N ARG A 243 -8.87 16.76 0.95
CA ARG A 243 -8.19 17.63 0.01
C ARG A 243 -6.78 17.85 0.52
N ALA A 244 -5.95 16.80 0.47
CA ALA A 244 -4.54 17.07 0.24
C ALA A 244 -4.45 17.86 -1.10
N LYS A 245 -3.51 18.79 -1.19
CA LYS A 245 -3.42 19.95 -2.11
C LYS A 245 -3.72 19.74 -3.62
N THR A 246 -4.00 18.53 -4.08
CA THR A 246 -3.79 18.03 -5.45
C THR A 246 -4.95 17.25 -6.07
N ARG A 247 -6.14 17.16 -5.45
CA ARG A 247 -7.33 16.51 -6.06
C ARG A 247 -7.14 15.00 -6.26
N VAL A 248 -6.68 14.36 -5.18
CA VAL A 248 -6.08 13.03 -5.10
C VAL A 248 -6.95 11.86 -5.61
N LEU A 249 -8.25 12.01 -5.80
CA LEU A 249 -9.12 10.91 -6.26
C LEU A 249 -10.04 11.34 -7.41
N TRP A 250 -10.61 12.54 -7.32
CA TRP A 250 -11.53 13.08 -8.32
C TRP A 250 -11.06 14.46 -8.73
N ASN A 251 -10.98 14.69 -10.04
CA ASN A 251 -10.90 16.06 -10.55
C ASN A 251 -12.20 16.82 -10.22
N GLU A 252 -12.17 18.15 -10.36
CA GLU A 252 -13.33 19.01 -10.02
C GLU A 252 -14.60 18.62 -10.78
N ALA A 253 -14.46 18.15 -12.04
CA ALA A 253 -15.59 17.74 -12.86
C ALA A 253 -16.32 16.53 -12.28
N VAL A 254 -15.58 15.54 -11.76
CA VAL A 254 -16.17 14.34 -11.16
C VAL A 254 -16.60 14.58 -9.71
N TYR A 255 -15.88 15.43 -8.97
CA TYR A 255 -16.22 15.76 -7.59
C TYR A 255 -17.63 16.37 -7.46
N GLY A 256 -18.03 17.24 -8.39
CA GLY A 256 -19.36 17.88 -8.40
C GLY A 256 -20.55 16.98 -8.76
N LEU A 257 -20.31 15.74 -9.22
CA LEU A 257 -21.39 14.82 -9.60
C LEU A 257 -22.11 14.24 -8.38
N SER A 258 -23.35 13.78 -8.54
CA SER A 258 -24.00 12.94 -7.52
C SER A 258 -23.35 11.56 -7.46
N ASP A 259 -23.52 10.82 -6.37
CA ASP A 259 -22.90 9.49 -6.18
C ASP A 259 -23.29 8.53 -7.31
N ALA A 260 -24.58 8.50 -7.68
CA ALA A 260 -25.07 7.73 -8.83
C ALA A 260 -24.41 8.13 -10.16
N LYS A 261 -24.15 9.42 -10.39
CA LYS A 261 -23.47 9.90 -11.60
C LYS A 261 -21.98 9.56 -11.59
N ARG A 262 -21.31 9.60 -10.43
CA ARG A 262 -19.91 9.16 -10.30
C ARG A 262 -19.76 7.68 -10.56
N LYS A 263 -20.61 6.83 -9.98
CA LYS A 263 -20.62 5.38 -10.26
C LYS A 263 -20.69 5.10 -11.75
N ARG A 264 -21.67 5.72 -12.44
CA ARG A 264 -21.81 5.56 -13.89
C ARG A 264 -20.58 6.06 -14.65
N TYR A 265 -20.01 7.17 -14.24
CA TYR A 265 -18.80 7.73 -14.86
C TYR A 265 -17.60 6.78 -14.74
N VAL A 266 -17.34 6.25 -13.54
CA VAL A 266 -16.27 5.27 -13.28
C VAL A 266 -16.47 4.01 -14.09
N ARG A 267 -17.71 3.49 -14.15
CA ARG A 267 -18.04 2.28 -14.93
C ARG A 267 -17.64 2.43 -16.38
N LEU A 268 -18.05 3.54 -17.00
CA LEU A 268 -17.77 3.81 -18.41
C LEU A 268 -16.28 3.94 -18.68
N LEU A 269 -15.52 4.60 -17.78
CA LEU A 269 -14.08 4.73 -17.94
C LEU A 269 -13.35 3.39 -17.73
N TRP A 270 -13.78 2.60 -16.75
CA TRP A 270 -13.24 1.26 -16.52
C TRP A 270 -13.53 0.36 -17.72
N GLU A 271 -14.76 0.31 -18.23
CA GLU A 271 -15.11 -0.46 -19.43
C GLU A 271 -14.27 -0.07 -20.66
N LYS A 272 -13.94 1.22 -20.80
CA LYS A 272 -13.07 1.73 -21.88
C LYS A 272 -11.62 1.28 -21.73
N ASN A 273 -11.11 1.12 -20.50
CA ASN A 273 -9.69 0.90 -20.23
C ASN A 273 -9.34 -0.50 -19.71
N LYS A 274 -10.32 -1.34 -19.34
CA LYS A 274 -10.09 -2.65 -18.71
C LYS A 274 -9.25 -3.63 -19.55
N ASN A 275 -9.29 -3.49 -20.87
CA ASN A 275 -8.51 -4.32 -21.80
C ASN A 275 -7.10 -3.73 -22.02
N CYS A 276 -6.34 -3.60 -20.93
CA CYS A 276 -4.96 -3.12 -20.94
C CYS A 276 -4.00 -4.08 -21.66
N SER A 277 -2.89 -3.57 -22.19
CA SER A 277 -1.80 -4.38 -22.78
C SER A 277 -1.08 -5.23 -21.73
N ASP A 278 -0.49 -6.36 -22.14
CA ASP A 278 0.23 -7.33 -21.30
C ASP A 278 1.22 -6.71 -20.29
N GLN A 279 1.97 -5.68 -20.69
CA GLN A 279 2.93 -5.00 -19.81
C GLN A 279 2.29 -4.35 -18.57
N GLN A 280 1.08 -3.80 -18.71
CA GLN A 280 0.35 -3.21 -17.58
C GLN A 280 -0.20 -4.29 -16.66
N PHE A 281 -0.59 -5.45 -17.20
CA PHE A 281 -1.06 -6.58 -16.42
C PHE A 281 0.06 -7.22 -15.59
N SER A 282 1.25 -7.42 -16.17
CA SER A 282 2.43 -7.86 -15.41
C SER A 282 2.82 -6.86 -14.31
N ALA A 283 2.80 -5.55 -14.61
CA ALA A 283 3.05 -4.51 -13.62
C ALA A 283 2.06 -4.52 -12.44
N LYS A 284 0.78 -4.75 -12.74
CA LYS A 284 -0.30 -4.92 -11.78
C LYS A 284 -0.04 -6.09 -10.82
N ARG A 285 0.34 -7.27 -11.34
CA ARG A 285 0.70 -8.44 -10.52
C ARG A 285 1.83 -8.16 -9.54
N LYS A 286 2.91 -7.53 -10.00
CA LYS A 286 4.06 -7.15 -9.17
C LYS A 286 3.66 -6.18 -8.05
N LEU A 287 2.83 -5.20 -8.37
CA LEU A 287 2.34 -4.25 -7.38
C LEU A 287 1.50 -4.96 -6.31
N TYR A 288 0.61 -5.88 -6.69
CA TYR A 288 -0.17 -6.65 -5.73
C TYR A 288 0.72 -7.56 -4.86
N ALA A 289 1.69 -8.26 -5.45
CA ALA A 289 2.66 -9.07 -4.70
C ALA A 289 3.46 -8.23 -3.68
N SER A 290 3.91 -7.02 -4.06
CA SER A 290 4.60 -6.08 -3.17
C SER A 290 3.69 -5.58 -2.03
N TYR A 291 2.42 -5.26 -2.33
CA TYR A 291 1.46 -4.87 -1.31
C TYR A 291 1.20 -6.00 -0.32
N LEU A 292 0.98 -7.21 -0.82
CA LEU A 292 0.74 -8.36 0.03
C LEU A 292 1.92 -8.61 0.96
N ALA A 293 3.15 -8.64 0.41
CA ALA A 293 4.35 -8.79 1.20
C ALA A 293 4.44 -7.73 2.31
N LYS A 294 3.94 -6.51 2.06
CA LYS A 294 3.87 -5.45 3.06
C LYS A 294 2.77 -5.66 4.09
N CYS A 295 1.60 -6.16 3.72
CA CYS A 295 0.50 -6.40 4.67
C CYS A 295 0.93 -7.35 5.79
N LEU A 296 1.57 -8.47 5.43
CA LEU A 296 1.93 -9.50 6.40
C LEU A 296 2.92 -9.03 7.46
N TYR A 297 3.72 -8.02 7.12
CA TYR A 297 4.68 -7.38 8.00
C TYR A 297 3.99 -6.61 9.14
N LEU A 298 2.82 -6.01 8.89
CA LEU A 298 2.16 -5.07 9.83
C LEU A 298 1.07 -5.73 10.67
N CYS A 299 0.62 -6.92 10.28
CA CYS A 299 -0.55 -7.51 10.90
C CYS A 299 -0.21 -8.20 12.22
N ASN A 300 -0.85 -7.72 13.29
CA ASN A 300 -1.18 -8.58 14.42
C ASN A 300 -2.38 -9.46 14.02
N GLU A 301 -2.49 -10.66 14.60
CA GLU A 301 -3.51 -11.66 14.21
C GLU A 301 -4.96 -11.14 14.23
N ALA A 302 -5.28 -10.18 15.10
CA ALA A 302 -6.65 -9.70 15.32
C ALA A 302 -7.23 -8.90 14.13
N ASP A 303 -6.39 -8.17 13.41
CA ASP A 303 -6.84 -7.24 12.36
C ASP A 303 -6.35 -7.66 10.96
N PHE A 304 -5.74 -8.85 10.86
CA PHE A 304 -5.04 -9.32 9.67
C PHE A 304 -5.90 -9.27 8.40
N LEU A 305 -7.11 -9.85 8.48
CA LEU A 305 -8.00 -9.93 7.33
C LEU A 305 -8.46 -8.53 6.87
N GLN A 306 -8.70 -7.62 7.82
CA GLN A 306 -9.12 -6.26 7.52
C GLN A 306 -8.01 -5.48 6.83
N VAL A 307 -6.76 -5.62 7.29
CA VAL A 307 -5.59 -5.00 6.65
C VAL A 307 -5.37 -5.55 5.25
N LEU A 308 -5.57 -6.85 5.05
CA LEU A 308 -5.44 -7.49 3.75
C LEU A 308 -6.52 -7.03 2.76
N LEU A 309 -7.80 -7.06 3.16
CA LEU A 309 -8.93 -6.58 2.35
C LEU A 309 -8.82 -5.09 2.04
N SER A 310 -8.42 -4.29 3.03
CA SER A 310 -8.11 -2.86 2.86
C SER A 310 -7.03 -2.64 1.81
N SER A 311 -5.96 -3.42 1.86
CA SER A 311 -4.85 -3.29 0.92
C SER A 311 -5.25 -3.72 -0.49
N ALA A 312 -6.11 -4.73 -0.62
CA ALA A 312 -6.71 -5.11 -1.89
C ALA A 312 -7.65 -4.00 -2.44
N CYS A 313 -8.44 -3.34 -1.59
CA CYS A 313 -9.26 -2.19 -1.97
C CYS A 313 -8.40 -1.00 -2.42
N ASN A 314 -7.35 -0.68 -1.67
CA ASN A 314 -6.38 0.36 -2.02
C ASN A 314 -5.77 0.07 -3.38
N TYR A 315 -5.38 -1.17 -3.61
CA TYR A 315 -4.85 -1.60 -4.89
C TYR A 315 -5.86 -1.42 -6.03
N ILE A 316 -7.13 -1.86 -5.89
CA ILE A 316 -8.18 -1.62 -6.92
C ILE A 316 -8.25 -0.14 -7.25
N ILE A 317 -8.26 0.71 -6.23
CA ILE A 317 -8.38 2.15 -6.42
C ILE A 317 -7.18 2.69 -7.19
N LEU A 318 -5.97 2.34 -6.74
CA LEU A 318 -4.70 2.80 -7.29
C LEU A 318 -4.41 2.29 -8.70
N SER A 319 -4.79 1.06 -9.01
CA SER A 319 -4.40 0.36 -10.23
C SER A 319 -5.51 0.28 -11.29
N GLU A 320 -6.78 0.30 -10.88
CA GLU A 320 -7.92 0.18 -11.81
C GLU A 320 -8.74 1.46 -11.91
N VAL A 321 -9.10 2.05 -10.77
CA VAL A 321 -10.04 3.18 -10.77
C VAL A 321 -9.33 4.48 -11.15
N LEU A 322 -8.18 4.77 -10.56
CA LEU A 322 -7.49 6.04 -10.74
C LEU A 322 -6.82 6.24 -12.09
N PRO A 323 -6.12 5.26 -12.69
CA PRO A 323 -5.59 5.46 -14.03
C PRO A 323 -6.70 5.73 -15.05
N CYS A 324 -7.89 5.15 -14.86
CA CYS A 324 -9.05 5.46 -15.69
C CYS A 324 -9.48 6.93 -15.56
N ILE A 325 -9.44 7.49 -14.35
CA ILE A 325 -9.80 8.88 -14.06
C ILE A 325 -8.75 9.86 -14.59
N TRP A 326 -7.47 9.57 -14.40
CA TRP A 326 -6.39 10.52 -14.69
C TRP A 326 -5.89 10.49 -16.14
N LYS A 327 -6.05 9.37 -16.87
CA LYS A 327 -5.68 9.27 -18.29
C LYS A 327 -6.46 10.26 -19.17
N GLU A 328 -7.64 10.68 -18.75
CA GLU A 328 -8.46 11.70 -19.46
C GLU A 328 -8.01 13.15 -19.17
N ASP A 329 -7.29 13.41 -18.08
CA ASP A 329 -6.79 14.75 -17.73
C ASP A 329 -5.50 15.13 -18.49
N GLY A 330 -4.94 14.21 -19.30
CA GLY A 330 -3.81 14.46 -20.20
C GLY A 330 -2.46 14.72 -19.51
N LYS A 331 -2.35 14.46 -18.21
CA LYS A 331 -1.14 14.67 -17.41
C LYS A 331 -0.46 13.34 -17.05
N ASP A 332 0.85 13.29 -17.24
CA ASP A 332 1.70 12.14 -16.88
C ASP A 332 2.14 12.22 -15.40
N ASP A 333 1.15 12.20 -14.51
CA ASP A 333 1.33 12.34 -13.05
C ASP A 333 0.79 11.10 -12.29
N TYR A 334 0.76 9.94 -12.95
CA TYR A 334 0.22 8.68 -12.40
C TYR A 334 0.90 8.27 -11.07
N PHE A 335 2.21 8.00 -11.09
CA PHE A 335 2.96 7.57 -9.90
C PHE A 335 2.99 8.62 -8.77
N PRO A 336 3.17 9.93 -9.04
CA PRO A 336 3.07 10.96 -8.02
C PRO A 336 1.74 10.91 -7.24
N LEU A 337 0.62 10.82 -7.96
CA LEU A 337 -0.70 10.80 -7.33
C LEU A 337 -0.98 9.46 -6.62
N MET A 338 -0.55 8.33 -7.19
CA MET A 338 -0.59 7.05 -6.48
C MET A 338 0.20 7.08 -5.17
N ALA A 339 1.39 7.71 -5.16
CA ALA A 339 2.22 7.81 -3.97
C ALA A 339 1.60 8.73 -2.91
N GLU A 340 0.86 9.76 -3.30
CA GLU A 340 0.11 10.59 -2.36
C GLU A 340 -1.02 9.79 -1.68
N LEU A 341 -1.71 8.95 -2.42
CA LEU A 341 -2.70 8.02 -1.86
C LEU A 341 -2.08 6.94 -1.00
N GLY A 342 -0.98 6.33 -1.49
CA GLY A 342 -0.16 5.41 -0.70
C GLY A 342 0.15 6.03 0.65
N ARG A 343 0.41 7.33 0.72
CA ARG A 343 0.65 8.03 1.98
C ARG A 343 -0.55 8.15 2.89
N ILE A 344 -1.70 8.50 2.32
CA ILE A 344 -2.96 8.51 3.08
C ILE A 344 -3.21 7.12 3.68
N PHE A 345 -2.95 6.07 2.91
CA PHE A 345 -3.17 4.69 3.34
C PHE A 345 -2.15 4.17 4.35
N GLU A 346 -0.87 4.46 4.13
CA GLU A 346 0.24 3.87 4.89
C GLU A 346 0.58 4.67 6.14
N HIS A 347 0.25 5.96 6.18
CA HIS A 347 0.74 6.87 7.22
C HIS A 347 -0.37 7.65 7.95
N THR A 348 -1.65 7.40 7.64
CA THR A 348 -2.79 8.02 8.34
C THR A 348 -3.77 6.97 8.85
N LYS A 349 -4.60 7.35 9.83
CA LYS A 349 -5.68 6.51 10.37
C LYS A 349 -6.98 6.57 9.56
N VAL A 350 -6.95 7.14 8.35
CA VAL A 350 -8.15 7.29 7.53
C VAL A 350 -8.78 5.94 7.21
N MET A 351 -7.95 4.94 6.87
CA MET A 351 -8.40 3.60 6.55
C MET A 351 -9.07 2.93 7.75
N GLU A 352 -8.36 2.88 8.88
CA GLU A 352 -8.84 2.34 10.16
C GLU A 352 -10.16 2.99 10.59
N LYS A 353 -10.25 4.31 10.50
CA LYS A 353 -11.39 5.06 11.04
C LYS A 353 -12.62 5.04 10.13
N HIS A 354 -12.44 4.95 8.81
CA HIS A 354 -13.54 5.18 7.88
C HIS A 354 -13.73 4.13 6.80
N VAL A 355 -12.65 3.49 6.31
CA VAL A 355 -12.80 2.41 5.32
C VAL A 355 -13.14 1.10 6.00
N TYR A 356 -12.49 0.77 7.12
CA TYR A 356 -12.66 -0.55 7.75
C TYR A 356 -14.10 -0.77 8.21
N PRO A 357 -14.76 0.17 8.91
CA PRO A 357 -16.15 -0.02 9.32
C PRO A 357 -17.10 -0.13 8.13
N ALA A 358 -16.84 0.61 7.05
CA ALA A 358 -17.66 0.56 5.85
C ALA A 358 -17.50 -0.75 5.07
N ILE A 359 -16.28 -1.29 5.00
CA ILE A 359 -15.97 -2.63 4.47
C ILE A 359 -16.69 -3.70 5.32
N GLU A 360 -16.64 -3.58 6.64
CA GLU A 360 -17.26 -4.51 7.58
C GLU A 360 -18.79 -4.48 7.52
N GLU A 361 -19.39 -3.29 7.45
CA GLU A 361 -20.85 -3.09 7.42
C GLU A 361 -21.46 -3.37 6.04
N SER A 362 -20.82 -2.91 4.97
CA SER A 362 -21.38 -3.03 3.60
C SER A 362 -21.09 -4.37 2.96
N ILE A 363 -20.08 -5.10 3.46
CA ILE A 363 -19.51 -6.28 2.80
C ILE A 363 -19.37 -7.45 3.78
N HIS A 364 -20.31 -7.55 4.71
CA HIS A 364 -20.69 -8.83 5.28
C HIS A 364 -21.43 -9.64 4.18
N PRO A 365 -20.67 -10.30 3.29
CA PRO A 365 -20.52 -11.75 3.35
C PRO A 365 -19.05 -12.17 3.31
N ASP A 366 -18.81 -13.48 3.35
CA ASP A 366 -17.49 -14.12 3.34
C ASP A 366 -16.42 -13.49 2.40
N VAL A 367 -15.15 -13.68 2.75
CA VAL A 367 -13.98 -13.34 1.91
C VAL A 367 -14.08 -13.98 0.51
N LEU A 368 -14.82 -15.07 0.39
CA LEU A 368 -15.13 -15.72 -0.88
C LEU A 368 -15.88 -14.76 -1.82
N THR A 369 -16.79 -13.92 -1.33
CA THR A 369 -17.49 -12.90 -2.12
C THR A 369 -16.54 -11.84 -2.68
N TYR A 370 -15.54 -11.44 -1.89
CA TYR A 370 -14.47 -10.56 -2.39
C TYR A 370 -13.62 -11.28 -3.43
N ALA A 371 -13.11 -12.47 -3.11
CA ALA A 371 -12.35 -13.30 -4.04
C ALA A 371 -13.11 -13.46 -5.36
N LEU A 372 -14.43 -13.67 -5.30
CA LEU A 372 -15.33 -13.73 -6.45
C LEU A 372 -15.38 -12.43 -7.26
N ALA A 373 -15.55 -11.28 -6.62
CA ALA A 373 -15.51 -10.00 -7.31
C ALA A 373 -14.13 -9.73 -7.96
N PHE A 374 -13.06 -10.05 -7.26
CA PHE A 374 -11.69 -9.91 -7.75
C PHE A 374 -11.39 -10.84 -8.94
N MET A 375 -11.86 -12.10 -8.90
CA MET A 375 -11.80 -13.11 -9.99
C MET A 375 -12.37 -12.64 -11.33
N VAL A 376 -13.21 -11.60 -11.29
CA VAL A 376 -13.89 -11.04 -12.46
C VAL A 376 -13.23 -9.75 -12.93
N LEU A 377 -12.69 -8.96 -11.98
CA LEU A 377 -12.01 -7.71 -12.28
C LEU A 377 -10.61 -7.92 -12.87
N PHE A 378 -9.97 -9.06 -12.53
CA PHE A 378 -8.58 -9.39 -12.84
C PHE A 378 -8.43 -10.87 -13.21
#